data_AF-A0A6H5GQJ1-F1
#
_entry.id   AF-A0A6H5GQJ1-F1
#
_cell.length_a   1.000
_cell.length_b   1.000
_cell.length_c   1.000
_cell.angle_alpha   90.00
_cell.angle_beta   90.00
_cell.angle_gamma   90.00
#
_symmetry.space_group_name_H-M   'P 1'
#
loop_
_entity.id
_entity.type
_entity.pdbx_description
1 polymer ?
#
loop_
_entity_poly.entity_id
_entity_poly.type
_entity_poly.pdbx_seq_one_letter_code
_entity_poly.pdbx_strand_id
1 'polypeptide(L)'
;MKAIDPAAQGIKIRAMRTKGKEGVVLATASQEDNVKIQSSVQLRNAGFTVQESMGDNPRLRVHGVQAELAPEEFVRAAFAQNFQGKWTKSMFRASFKPLFITGKRDLDTVIWVVETSS
;
A
#
# COMPACT_ATOMS: atom_id res chain seq x y z
N MET A 1 -24.99 -11.74 -8.10
CA MET A 1 -25.40 -10.37 -8.46
C MET A 1 -24.18 -9.69 -9.10
N LYS A 2 -24.29 -9.18 -10.34
CA LYS A 2 -23.20 -8.41 -10.98
C LYS A 2 -23.43 -6.93 -10.65
N ALA A 3 -22.52 -6.29 -9.92
CA ALA A 3 -22.67 -4.90 -9.51
C ALA A 3 -22.56 -3.91 -10.69
N ILE A 4 -21.84 -4.28 -11.74
CA ILE A 4 -21.68 -3.50 -12.97
C ILE A 4 -21.41 -4.46 -14.13
N ASP A 5 -21.86 -4.08 -15.33
CA ASP A 5 -21.43 -4.70 -16.59
C ASP A 5 -20.65 -3.66 -17.40
N PRO A 6 -19.31 -3.74 -17.43
CA PRO A 6 -18.48 -2.77 -18.13
C PRO A 6 -18.78 -2.68 -19.63
N ALA A 7 -19.13 -3.81 -20.27
CA ALA A 7 -19.43 -3.82 -21.70
C ALA A 7 -20.73 -3.07 -22.01
N ALA A 8 -21.77 -3.31 -21.19
CA ALA A 8 -23.05 -2.61 -21.33
C ALA A 8 -22.94 -1.09 -21.07
N GLN A 9 -21.96 -0.67 -20.26
CA GLN A 9 -21.70 0.74 -19.95
C GLN A 9 -20.64 1.39 -20.84
N GLY A 10 -20.13 0.66 -21.84
CA GLY A 10 -19.09 1.15 -22.72
C GLY A 10 -17.79 1.55 -21.99
N ILE A 11 -17.47 0.85 -20.90
CA ILE A 11 -16.26 1.05 -20.09
C ILE A 11 -15.20 0.06 -20.56
N LYS A 12 -14.09 0.58 -21.08
CA LYS A 12 -12.99 -0.27 -21.54
C LYS A 12 -12.00 -0.53 -20.40
N ILE A 13 -11.94 -1.78 -19.94
CA ILE A 13 -10.96 -2.23 -18.95
C ILE A 13 -9.74 -2.81 -19.68
N ARG A 14 -8.56 -2.26 -19.41
CA ARG A 14 -7.28 -2.71 -19.98
C ARG A 14 -6.66 -3.82 -19.13
N ALA A 15 -6.65 -3.65 -17.81
CA ALA A 15 -6.09 -4.62 -16.88
C ALA A 15 -6.85 -4.62 -15.56
N MET A 16 -6.81 -5.75 -14.87
CA MET A 16 -7.41 -5.93 -13.56
C MET A 16 -6.48 -6.75 -12.70
N ARG A 17 -6.21 -6.28 -11.47
CA ARG A 17 -5.48 -7.05 -10.45
C ARG A 17 -6.23 -7.05 -9.13
N THR A 18 -6.19 -8.16 -8.41
CA THR A 18 -6.75 -8.26 -7.06
C THR A 18 -5.80 -7.65 -6.04
N LYS A 19 -6.30 -6.77 -5.16
CA LYS A 19 -5.58 -6.23 -4.00
C LYS A 19 -5.87 -7.10 -2.78
N GLY A 20 -5.40 -8.35 -2.80
CA GLY A 20 -5.67 -9.33 -1.75
C GLY A 20 -7.17 -9.58 -1.55
N LYS A 21 -7.63 -9.59 -0.30
CA LYS A 21 -9.06 -9.72 0.05
C LYS A 21 -9.81 -8.37 0.08
N GLU A 22 -9.10 -7.26 -0.06
CA GLU A 22 -9.62 -5.92 0.21
C GLU A 22 -10.20 -5.22 -1.03
N GLY A 23 -9.99 -5.77 -2.23
CA GLY A 23 -10.62 -5.23 -3.43
C GLY A 23 -9.90 -5.54 -4.72
N VAL A 24 -10.19 -4.73 -5.72
CA VAL A 24 -9.69 -4.87 -7.09
C VAL A 24 -9.17 -3.53 -7.57
N VAL A 25 -8.02 -3.55 -8.23
CA VAL A 25 -7.47 -2.40 -8.95
C VAL A 25 -7.76 -2.60 -10.43
N LEU A 26 -8.43 -1.61 -11.03
CA LEU A 26 -8.78 -1.57 -12.44
C LEU A 26 -7.92 -0.53 -13.15
N ALA A 27 -7.34 -0.91 -14.28
CA ALA A 27 -6.76 0.02 -15.23
C ALA A 27 -7.74 0.16 -16.40
N THR A 28 -8.30 1.34 -16.60
CA THR A 28 -9.16 1.64 -17.74
C THR A 28 -8.33 2.04 -18.96
N ALA A 29 -8.96 2.08 -20.14
CA ALA A 29 -8.30 2.53 -21.36
C ALA A 29 -8.20 4.07 -21.46
N SER A 30 -9.05 4.81 -20.75
CA SER A 30 -9.15 6.27 -20.85
C SER A 30 -9.58 6.92 -19.53
N GLN A 31 -9.32 8.23 -19.41
CA GLN A 31 -9.76 9.00 -18.25
C GLN A 31 -11.30 9.11 -18.17
N GLU A 32 -11.98 9.13 -19.31
CA GLU A 32 -13.46 9.12 -19.34
C GLU A 32 -14.02 7.84 -18.72
N ASP A 33 -13.39 6.70 -18.98
CA ASP A 33 -13.77 5.42 -18.39
C ASP A 33 -13.50 5.38 -16.87
N ASN A 34 -12.45 6.08 -16.39
CA ASN A 34 -12.22 6.27 -14.94
C ASN A 34 -13.37 7.02 -14.29
N VAL A 35 -13.82 8.12 -14.90
CA VAL A 35 -14.91 8.95 -14.38
C VAL A 35 -16.22 8.15 -14.30
N LYS A 36 -16.53 7.33 -15.32
CA LYS A 36 -17.71 6.44 -15.30
C LYS A 36 -17.68 5.46 -14.13
N ILE A 37 -16.53 4.84 -13.86
CA ILE A 37 -16.38 3.92 -12.72
C ILE A 37 -16.51 4.67 -11.39
N GLN A 38 -15.84 5.81 -11.23
CA GLN A 38 -15.87 6.62 -10.00
C GLN A 38 -17.28 7.14 -9.66
N SER A 39 -18.06 7.47 -10.68
CA SER A 39 -19.43 7.98 -10.55
C SER A 39 -20.51 6.88 -10.52
N SER A 40 -20.13 5.60 -10.64
CA SER A 40 -21.10 4.50 -10.68
C SER A 40 -21.87 4.36 -9.36
N VAL A 41 -23.17 4.68 -9.43
CA VAL A 41 -24.10 4.51 -8.31
C VAL A 41 -24.29 3.03 -7.97
N GLN A 42 -24.22 2.14 -8.95
CA GLN A 42 -24.41 0.70 -8.73
C GLN A 42 -23.29 0.09 -7.88
N LEU A 43 -22.04 0.51 -8.11
CA LEU A 43 -20.91 0.09 -7.29
C LEU A 43 -21.06 0.55 -5.83
N ARG A 44 -21.50 1.80 -5.63
CA ARG A 44 -21.76 2.34 -4.28
C ARG A 44 -22.90 1.61 -3.58
N ASN A 45 -24.00 1.34 -4.29
CA ASN A 45 -25.15 0.59 -3.76
C ASN A 45 -24.81 -0.88 -3.45
N ALA A 46 -23.84 -1.45 -4.15
CA ALA A 46 -23.30 -2.77 -3.85
C ALA A 46 -22.28 -2.77 -2.69
N GLY A 47 -22.05 -1.63 -2.04
CA GLY A 47 -21.16 -1.48 -0.89
C GLY A 47 -19.69 -1.28 -1.24
N PHE A 48 -19.35 -1.03 -2.51
CA PHE A 48 -17.97 -0.75 -2.90
C PHE A 48 -17.62 0.74 -2.74
N THR A 49 -16.46 1.00 -2.15
CA THR A 49 -15.80 2.31 -2.23
C THR A 49 -14.95 2.34 -3.49
N VAL A 50 -15.21 3.31 -4.36
CA VAL A 50 -14.44 3.52 -5.59
C VAL A 50 -13.59 4.75 -5.42
N GLN A 51 -12.27 4.59 -5.57
CA GLN A 51 -11.30 5.68 -5.47
C GLN A 51 -10.22 5.50 -6.53
N GLU A 52 -9.55 6.60 -6.86
CA GLU A 52 -8.34 6.53 -7.67
C GLU A 52 -7.25 5.76 -6.93
N SER A 53 -6.50 4.93 -7.66
CA SER A 53 -5.39 4.18 -7.08
C SER A 53 -4.26 5.17 -6.78
N MET A 54 -4.17 5.62 -5.54
CA MET A 54 -2.93 6.16 -4.99
C MET A 54 -1.90 5.03 -5.12
N GLY A 55 -0.82 5.24 -5.88
CA GLY A 55 0.18 4.20 -6.15
C GLY A 55 0.65 3.49 -4.87
N ASP A 56 1.17 2.27 -5.00
CA ASP A 56 1.74 1.57 -3.85
C ASP A 56 2.92 2.41 -3.32
N ASN A 57 2.89 2.77 -2.04
CA ASN A 57 3.97 3.51 -1.39
C ASN A 57 5.31 2.77 -1.60
N PRO A 58 6.42 3.50 -1.83
CA PRO A 58 7.74 2.89 -1.97
C PRO A 58 8.06 1.96 -0.78
N ARG A 59 8.73 0.85 -1.09
CA ARG A 59 9.18 -0.11 -0.08
C ARG A 59 10.70 -0.15 -0.01
N LEU A 60 11.22 -0.06 1.21
CA LEU A 60 12.64 -0.18 1.52
C LEU A 60 12.92 -1.53 2.20
N ARG A 61 14.09 -2.09 1.92
CA ARG A 61 14.65 -3.24 2.65
C ARG A 61 15.76 -2.75 3.55
N VAL A 62 15.59 -2.92 4.86
CA VAL A 62 16.61 -2.59 5.85
C VAL A 62 17.27 -3.88 6.29
N HIS A 63 18.54 -4.04 5.93
CA HIS A 63 19.33 -5.24 6.19
C HIS A 63 20.07 -5.14 7.53
N GLY A 64 20.49 -6.29 8.08
CA GLY A 64 21.36 -6.33 9.26
C GLY A 64 20.67 -5.93 10.57
N VAL A 65 19.34 -5.99 10.63
CA VAL A 65 18.60 -5.69 11.85
C VAL A 65 18.58 -6.93 12.74
N GLN A 66 18.82 -6.78 14.04
CA GLN A 66 18.78 -7.90 14.99
C GLN A 66 17.41 -8.60 14.95
N ALA A 67 17.40 -9.93 14.89
CA ALA A 67 16.20 -10.75 14.73
C ALA A 67 15.20 -10.58 15.89
N GLU A 68 15.73 -10.36 17.09
CA GLU A 68 14.97 -10.23 18.34
C GLU A 68 14.37 -8.82 18.54
N LEU A 69 14.72 -7.86 17.68
CA LEU A 69 14.31 -6.47 17.84
C LEU A 69 12.81 -6.30 17.57
N ALA A 70 12.07 -5.81 18.56
CA ALA A 70 10.64 -5.55 18.40
C ALA A 70 10.40 -4.41 17.38
N PRO A 71 9.27 -4.43 16.64
CA PRO A 71 8.98 -3.43 15.61
C PRO A 71 9.10 -1.98 16.09
N GLU A 72 8.62 -1.68 17.30
CA GLU A 72 8.68 -0.33 17.86
C GLU A 72 10.11 0.10 18.22
N GLU A 73 10.94 -0.84 18.64
CA GLU A 73 12.34 -0.59 18.94
C GLU A 73 13.16 -0.39 17.67
N PHE A 74 12.86 -1.16 16.62
CA PHE A 74 13.38 -0.95 15.29
C PHE A 74 13.06 0.46 14.77
N VAL A 75 11.79 0.89 14.84
CA VAL A 75 11.37 2.24 14.42
C VAL A 75 12.08 3.31 15.25
N ARG A 76 12.17 3.13 16.57
CA ARG A 76 12.88 4.06 17.47
C ARG A 76 14.36 4.17 17.12
N ALA A 77 15.04 3.05 16.89
CA ALA A 77 16.45 3.01 16.52
C ALA A 77 16.69 3.65 15.15
N ALA A 78 15.84 3.34 14.15
CA ALA A 78 15.93 3.94 12.82
C ALA A 78 15.79 5.46 12.85
N PHE A 79 14.83 5.97 13.64
CA PHE A 79 14.66 7.41 13.86
C PHE A 79 15.90 8.04 14.50
N ALA A 80 16.37 7.48 15.61
CA ALA A 80 17.51 8.01 16.37
C ALA A 80 18.79 8.07 15.52
N GLN A 81 19.04 7.05 14.71
CA GLN A 81 20.25 6.96 13.88
C GLN A 81 20.25 7.92 12.69
N ASN A 82 19.09 8.17 12.05
CA ASN A 82 19.05 8.81 10.73
C ASN A 82 18.30 10.14 10.67
N PHE A 83 17.34 10.36 11.57
CA PHE A 83 16.35 11.44 11.45
C PHE A 83 16.25 12.33 12.70
N GLN A 84 16.96 11.99 13.78
CA GLN A 84 17.02 12.83 14.97
C GLN A 84 17.56 14.22 14.61
N GLY A 85 16.83 15.25 15.03
CA GLY A 85 17.15 16.65 14.73
C GLY A 85 16.72 17.12 13.33
N LYS A 86 16.35 16.21 12.42
CA LYS A 86 15.79 16.56 11.10
C LYS A 86 14.28 16.54 11.12
N TRP A 87 13.69 15.49 11.68
CA TRP A 87 12.25 15.25 11.65
C TRP A 87 11.71 15.10 13.08
N THR A 88 10.41 15.37 13.25
CA THR A 88 9.73 15.01 14.50
C THR A 88 9.43 13.51 14.51
N LYS A 89 9.31 12.93 15.71
CA LYS A 89 8.93 11.51 15.88
C LYS A 89 7.58 11.20 15.22
N SER A 90 6.63 12.14 15.29
CA SER A 90 5.30 11.99 14.69
C SER A 90 5.37 11.92 13.16
N MET A 91 6.09 12.85 12.53
CA MET A 91 6.28 12.86 11.07
C MET A 91 6.95 11.58 10.59
N PHE A 92 7.99 11.13 11.29
CA PHE A 92 8.68 9.88 10.95
C PHE A 92 7.76 8.67 11.06
N ARG A 93 6.97 8.55 12.14
CA ARG A 93 6.02 7.44 12.30
C ARG A 93 4.93 7.41 11.24
N ALA A 94 4.46 8.57 10.79
CA ALA A 94 3.50 8.63 9.69
C ALA A 94 4.11 8.17 8.36
N SER A 95 5.43 8.34 8.19
CA SER A 95 6.13 8.13 6.93
C SER A 95 6.97 6.86 6.86
N PHE A 96 7.13 6.12 7.97
CA PHE A 96 7.97 4.94 8.07
C PHE A 96 7.19 3.82 8.77
N LYS A 97 6.64 2.90 7.99
CA LYS A 97 5.76 1.83 8.48
C LYS A 97 6.39 0.46 8.25
N PRO A 98 6.89 -0.22 9.30
CA PRO A 98 7.34 -1.60 9.19
C PRO A 98 6.18 -2.50 8.77
N LEU A 99 6.39 -3.35 7.76
CA LEU A 99 5.37 -4.26 7.23
C LEU A 99 5.57 -5.68 7.74
N PHE A 100 6.72 -6.27 7.42
CA PHE A 100 7.05 -7.64 7.78
C PHE A 100 8.56 -7.86 7.71
N ILE A 101 8.99 -8.95 8.36
CA ILE A 101 10.37 -9.41 8.38
C ILE A 101 10.54 -10.51 7.34
N THR A 102 11.68 -10.53 6.67
CA THR A 102 12.09 -11.61 5.76
C THR A 102 13.57 -11.94 5.96
N GLY A 103 13.99 -13.11 5.50
CA GLY A 103 15.35 -13.62 5.71
C GLY A 103 15.37 -15.11 5.97
N LYS A 104 16.58 -15.68 6.08
CA LYS A 104 16.74 -17.07 6.53
C LYS A 104 16.35 -17.18 8.00
N ARG A 105 15.70 -18.29 8.35
CA ARG A 105 15.49 -18.67 9.75
C ARG A 105 16.87 -18.99 10.38
N ASP A 106 17.01 -18.76 11.67
CA ASP A 106 18.21 -19.07 12.48
C ASP A 106 19.44 -18.18 12.21
N LEU A 107 19.23 -16.94 11.73
CA LEU A 107 20.28 -15.92 11.71
C LEU A 107 20.02 -14.85 12.76
N ASP A 108 21.10 -14.33 13.37
CA ASP A 108 21.05 -13.23 14.34
C ASP A 108 20.49 -11.93 13.73
N THR A 109 20.52 -11.82 12.40
CA THR A 109 20.01 -10.65 11.69
C THR A 109 18.99 -11.00 10.61
N VAL A 110 18.06 -10.08 10.41
CA VAL A 110 16.94 -10.18 9.48
C VAL A 110 16.84 -8.95 8.59
N ILE A 111 15.96 -9.03 7.58
CA ILE A 111 15.64 -7.92 6.70
C ILE A 111 14.24 -7.42 7.06
N TRP A 112 14.13 -6.15 7.39
CA TRP A 112 12.84 -5.49 7.55
C TRP A 112 12.37 -4.91 6.22
N VAL A 113 11.14 -5.22 5.82
CA VAL A 113 10.46 -4.53 4.74
C VAL A 113 9.63 -3.41 5.34
N VAL A 114 9.89 -2.19 4.88
CA VAL A 114 9.27 -0.97 5.38
C VAL A 114 8.61 -0.24 4.23
N GLU A 115 7.40 0.24 4.45
CA GLU A 115 6.72 1.16 3.55
C GLU A 115 7.05 2.60 3.94
N THR A 116 7.37 3.43 2.95
CA THR A 116 7.67 4.86 3.15
C THR A 116 6.77 5.74 2.33
N SER A 117 6.31 6.87 2.89
CA SER A 117 5.63 7.90 2.11
C SER A 117 6.65 8.81 1.41
N SER A 118 6.32 9.21 0.18
CA SER A 118 7.06 10.20 -0.61
C SER A 118 6.93 11.61 -0.05
#